data_AF-A0A4U0WJF1-F1
#
_entry.id   AF-A0A4U0WJF1-F1
#
_cell.length_a   1.000
_cell.length_b   1.000
_cell.length_c   1.000
_cell.angle_alpha   90.00
_cell.angle_beta   90.00
_cell.angle_gamma   90.00
#
_symmetry.space_group_name_H-M   'P 1'
#
loop_
_entity.id
_entity.type
_entity.pdbx_description
1 polymer ?
#
loop_
_entity_poly.entity_id
_entity_poly.type
_entity_poly.pdbx_seq_one_letter_code
_entity_poly.pdbx_strand_id
1 'polypeptide(L)'
;MANEQQPEVYWTTPTQHVPNSKLPVLVYRDVLPPDLTVESATQALESNNWVKGGVFHHFPTHHYHSNTHECYAAVKGHTTCVYGVGPLDDQSEGVTFEMKAGDIAVHAAGVAHRNMESSEDYEYV
;
A
#
# COMPACT_ATOMS: atom_id res chain seq x y z
N MET A 1 -25.00 -5.05 -4.31
CA MET A 1 -24.46 -3.73 -4.72
C MET A 1 -23.18 -3.56 -3.93
N ALA A 2 -22.03 -3.43 -4.62
CA ALA A 2 -20.78 -3.14 -3.93
C ALA A 2 -20.95 -1.81 -3.19
N ASN A 3 -20.63 -1.78 -1.90
CA ASN A 3 -20.72 -0.57 -1.11
C ASN A 3 -19.66 0.40 -1.67
N GLU A 4 -20.08 1.53 -2.27
CA GLU A 4 -19.15 2.54 -2.81
C GLU A 4 -18.47 3.28 -1.63
N GLN A 5 -17.55 2.60 -0.96
CA GLN A 5 -16.67 3.26 0.00
C GLN A 5 -15.66 4.12 -0.78
N GLN A 6 -15.69 5.43 -0.52
CA GLN A 6 -14.67 6.32 -1.04
C GLN A 6 -13.33 6.03 -0.35
N PRO A 7 -12.21 5.99 -1.09
CA PRO A 7 -10.90 5.80 -0.49
C PRO A 7 -10.49 7.04 0.29
N GLU A 8 -9.68 6.83 1.33
CA GLU A 8 -8.81 7.87 1.85
C GLU A 8 -7.78 8.24 0.80
N VAL A 9 -7.49 9.54 0.65
CA VAL A 9 -6.62 10.06 -0.41
C VAL A 9 -5.42 10.76 0.22
N TYR A 10 -4.23 10.20 0.01
CA TYR A 10 -2.98 10.75 0.50
C TYR A 10 -2.13 11.26 -0.66
N TRP A 11 -1.78 12.54 -0.60
CA TRP A 11 -0.93 13.17 -1.61
C TRP A 11 0.52 13.15 -1.17
N THR A 12 1.40 12.77 -2.08
CA THR A 12 2.84 12.90 -1.91
C THR A 12 3.37 13.92 -2.91
N THR A 13 4.56 14.45 -2.66
CA THR A 13 5.22 15.38 -3.58
C THR A 13 6.61 14.88 -3.93
N PRO A 14 7.09 15.04 -5.18
CA PRO A 14 8.47 14.75 -5.55
C PRO A 14 9.46 15.43 -4.61
N THR A 15 10.48 14.71 -4.18
CA THR A 15 11.61 15.26 -3.43
C THR A 15 12.86 15.30 -4.31
N GLN A 16 14.00 15.70 -3.75
CA GLN A 16 15.28 15.59 -4.43
C GLN A 16 15.72 14.13 -4.63
N HIS A 17 15.26 13.22 -3.77
CA HIS A 17 15.77 11.84 -3.68
C HIS A 17 14.80 10.78 -4.19
N VAL A 18 13.50 11.05 -4.15
CA VAL A 18 12.47 10.12 -4.61
C VAL A 18 11.49 10.81 -5.56
N PRO A 19 11.08 10.13 -6.65
CA PRO A 19 10.34 10.79 -7.71
C PRO A 19 8.91 11.15 -7.31
N ASN A 20 8.24 10.31 -6.52
CA ASN A 20 6.84 10.40 -6.06
C ASN A 20 5.84 10.80 -7.16
N SER A 21 4.96 9.87 -7.51
CA SER A 21 3.93 10.14 -8.53
C SER A 21 3.08 11.37 -8.18
N LYS A 22 2.64 12.09 -9.22
CA LYS A 22 1.62 13.13 -9.10
C LYS A 22 0.22 12.58 -8.81
N LEU A 23 0.04 11.26 -8.90
CA LEU A 23 -1.20 10.59 -8.53
C LEU A 23 -1.19 10.30 -7.02
N PRO A 24 -2.35 10.37 -6.35
CA PRO A 24 -2.43 10.10 -4.92
C PRO A 24 -2.24 8.61 -4.62
N VAL A 25 -1.91 8.33 -3.37
CA VAL A 25 -2.10 7.01 -2.75
C VAL A 25 -3.55 6.92 -2.31
N LEU A 26 -4.22 5.82 -2.64
CA LEU A 26 -5.61 5.56 -2.29
C LEU A 26 -5.64 4.42 -1.27
N VAL A 27 -6.32 4.62 -0.14
CA VAL A 27 -6.49 3.57 0.87
C VAL A 27 -7.97 3.27 1.04
N TYR A 28 -8.35 2.04 0.72
CA TYR A 28 -9.70 1.50 0.87
C TYR A 28 -9.77 0.67 2.14
N ARG A 29 -10.81 0.90 2.96
CA ARG A 29 -10.98 0.24 4.25
C ARG A 29 -11.93 -0.94 4.16
N ASP A 30 -11.50 -2.10 4.64
CA ASP A 30 -12.34 -3.30 4.77
C ASP A 30 -13.13 -3.63 3.49
N VAL A 31 -12.42 -3.70 2.36
CA VAL A 31 -13.00 -3.94 1.02
C VAL A 31 -12.67 -5.31 0.44
N LEU A 32 -11.78 -6.08 1.09
CA LEU A 32 -11.50 -7.45 0.71
C LEU A 32 -12.66 -8.39 1.09
N PRO A 33 -12.76 -9.57 0.45
CA PRO A 33 -13.71 -10.60 0.85
C PRO A 33 -13.56 -10.99 2.34
N PRO A 34 -14.67 -11.33 3.04
CA PRO A 34 -14.64 -11.65 4.47
C PRO A 34 -13.72 -12.82 4.83
N ASP A 35 -13.54 -13.77 3.91
CA ASP A 35 -12.54 -14.81 4.03
C ASP A 35 -11.17 -14.22 3.71
N LEU A 36 -10.50 -13.58 4.67
CA LEU A 36 -9.22 -12.87 4.47
C LEU A 36 -8.03 -13.83 4.28
N THR A 37 -7.99 -14.49 3.12
CA THR A 37 -6.91 -15.39 2.72
C THR A 37 -6.15 -14.80 1.52
N VAL A 38 -4.92 -15.27 1.31
CA VAL A 38 -4.15 -14.91 0.12
C VAL A 38 -4.92 -15.26 -1.16
N GLU A 39 -5.62 -16.38 -1.20
CA GLU A 39 -6.33 -16.85 -2.39
C GLU A 39 -7.52 -15.96 -2.74
N SER A 40 -8.41 -15.71 -1.77
CA SER A 40 -9.60 -14.87 -1.96
C SER A 40 -9.24 -13.41 -2.27
N ALA A 41 -8.23 -12.85 -1.60
CA ALA A 41 -7.73 -11.51 -1.90
C ALA A 41 -7.14 -11.45 -3.32
N THR A 42 -6.34 -12.44 -3.72
CA THR A 42 -5.80 -12.55 -5.09
C THR A 42 -6.93 -12.59 -6.10
N GLN A 43 -7.94 -13.46 -5.91
CA GLN A 43 -9.07 -13.58 -6.83
C GLN A 43 -9.87 -12.28 -6.96
N ALA A 44 -10.10 -11.57 -5.83
CA ALA A 44 -10.78 -10.28 -5.85
C ALA A 44 -9.99 -9.22 -6.62
N LEU A 45 -8.68 -9.15 -6.43
CA LEU A 45 -7.80 -8.22 -7.13
C LEU A 45 -7.69 -8.55 -8.64
N GLU A 46 -7.50 -9.82 -8.99
CA GLU A 46 -7.40 -10.26 -10.39
C GLU A 46 -8.70 -10.07 -11.18
N SER A 47 -9.86 -10.17 -10.51
CA SER A 47 -11.15 -9.79 -11.12
C SER A 47 -11.23 -8.30 -11.50
N ASN A 48 -10.35 -7.47 -10.92
CA ASN A 48 -10.18 -6.05 -11.22
C ASN A 48 -8.90 -5.76 -12.05
N ASN A 49 -8.35 -6.79 -12.72
CA ASN A 49 -7.18 -6.72 -13.60
C ASN A 49 -5.84 -6.43 -12.91
N TRP A 50 -5.75 -6.53 -11.60
CA TRP A 50 -4.46 -6.61 -10.92
C TRP A 50 -3.83 -7.98 -11.18
N VAL A 51 -2.50 -8.07 -11.08
CA VAL A 51 -1.78 -9.34 -11.23
C VAL A 51 -1.02 -9.58 -9.94
N LYS A 52 -1.11 -10.80 -9.40
CA LYS A 52 -0.40 -11.15 -8.17
C LYS A 52 1.11 -10.96 -8.33
N GLY A 53 1.68 -10.07 -7.51
CA GLY A 53 3.13 -9.86 -7.42
C GLY A 53 3.82 -10.86 -6.50
N GLY A 54 3.17 -11.25 -5.40
CA GLY A 54 3.74 -12.14 -4.41
C GLY A 54 2.87 -12.29 -3.17
N VAL A 55 3.50 -12.74 -2.08
CA VAL A 55 2.98 -12.60 -0.73
C VAL A 55 4.15 -12.05 0.07
N PHE A 56 3.88 -11.00 0.83
CA PHE A 56 4.90 -10.19 1.47
C PHE A 56 4.55 -9.95 2.94
N HIS A 57 5.58 -9.57 3.68
CA HIS A 57 5.51 -9.26 5.11
C HIS A 57 6.14 -7.89 5.37
N HIS A 58 6.43 -7.56 6.62
CA HIS A 58 7.11 -6.33 6.99
C HIS A 58 8.38 -6.06 6.16
N PHE A 59 8.42 -4.89 5.51
CA PHE A 59 9.55 -4.42 4.71
C PHE A 59 10.00 -3.01 5.17
N PRO A 60 11.06 -2.90 6.00
CA PRO A 60 11.44 -1.63 6.64
C PRO A 60 12.31 -0.70 5.77
N THR A 61 12.69 -1.15 4.59
CA THR A 61 13.57 -0.40 3.70
C THR A 61 12.74 0.47 2.77
N HIS A 62 13.08 1.76 2.69
CA HIS A 62 12.48 2.67 1.72
C HIS A 62 12.76 2.17 0.31
N HIS A 63 11.72 2.02 -0.50
CA HIS A 63 11.83 1.61 -1.89
C HIS A 63 10.72 2.25 -2.71
N TYR A 64 10.86 2.17 -4.03
CA TYR A 64 9.81 2.48 -4.99
C TYR A 64 10.03 1.65 -6.25
N HIS A 65 8.96 1.40 -6.99
CA HIS A 65 9.03 0.78 -8.30
C HIS A 65 8.97 1.88 -9.37
N SER A 66 9.94 1.93 -10.28
CA SER A 66 10.03 3.02 -11.26
C SER A 66 8.95 2.98 -12.35
N ASN A 67 8.34 1.82 -12.58
CA ASN A 67 7.39 1.58 -13.68
C ASN A 67 6.17 0.73 -13.32
N THR A 68 6.08 0.22 -12.08
CA THR A 68 4.97 -0.65 -11.64
C THR A 68 4.05 0.11 -10.70
N HIS A 69 2.74 0.05 -10.97
CA HIS A 69 1.71 0.46 -10.00
C HIS A 69 1.45 -0.72 -9.07
N GLU A 70 1.24 -0.42 -7.81
CA GLU A 70 1.13 -1.42 -6.76
C GLU A 70 -0.24 -1.31 -6.09
N CYS A 71 -0.76 -2.46 -5.67
CA CYS A 71 -2.03 -2.62 -4.98
C CYS A 71 -1.78 -3.61 -3.85
N TYR A 72 -1.56 -3.10 -2.64
CA TYR A 72 -1.26 -3.91 -1.46
C TYR A 72 -2.56 -4.30 -0.78
N ALA A 73 -2.84 -5.59 -0.69
CA ALA A 73 -4.00 -6.12 0.02
C ALA A 73 -3.58 -6.79 1.33
N ALA A 74 -3.87 -6.15 2.47
CA ALA A 74 -3.55 -6.71 3.77
C ALA A 74 -4.52 -7.85 4.11
N VAL A 75 -3.98 -9.05 4.36
CA VAL A 75 -4.77 -10.25 4.66
C VAL A 75 -4.64 -10.70 6.11
N LYS A 76 -3.57 -10.30 6.80
CA LYS A 76 -3.37 -10.57 8.24
C LYS A 76 -2.71 -9.39 8.93
N GLY A 77 -2.91 -9.32 10.24
CA GLY A 77 -2.23 -8.35 11.08
C GLY A 77 -2.52 -6.89 10.74
N HIS A 78 -1.58 -6.02 11.10
CA HIS A 78 -1.60 -4.59 10.77
C HIS A 78 -0.19 -4.05 10.58
N THR A 79 -0.08 -2.91 9.88
CA THR A 79 1.16 -2.18 9.69
C THR A 79 0.92 -0.68 9.68
N THR A 80 1.85 0.08 10.23
CA THR A 80 1.99 1.51 9.94
C THR A 80 2.93 1.65 8.76
N CYS A 81 2.50 2.37 7.73
CA CYS A 81 3.30 2.66 6.55
C CYS A 81 3.64 4.14 6.48
N VAL A 82 4.80 4.45 5.90
CA VAL A 82 5.15 5.82 5.49
C VAL A 82 5.41 5.84 3.99
N TYR A 83 4.81 6.79 3.31
CA TYR A 83 4.86 7.00 1.87
C TYR A 83 5.39 8.39 1.55
N GLY A 84 5.96 8.58 0.36
CA GLY A 84 6.38 9.89 -0.15
C GLY A 84 7.74 10.39 0.35
N VAL A 85 8.51 9.58 1.06
CA VAL A 85 9.80 9.98 1.64
C VAL A 85 10.84 8.87 1.51
N GLY A 86 12.08 9.24 1.21
CA GLY A 86 13.26 8.40 1.18
C GLY A 86 14.20 8.64 2.37
N PRO A 87 15.24 7.81 2.53
CA PRO A 87 16.13 7.86 3.69
C PRO A 87 17.06 9.09 3.72
N LEU A 88 17.14 9.84 2.62
CA LEU A 88 17.95 11.05 2.48
C LEU A 88 17.10 12.34 2.53
N ASP A 89 15.78 12.22 2.61
CA ASP A 89 14.89 13.37 2.71
C ASP A 89 14.86 13.86 4.17
N ASP A 90 15.61 14.92 4.46
CA ASP A 90 15.76 15.50 5.80
C ASP A 90 14.67 16.52 6.17
N GLN A 91 13.98 17.05 5.16
CA GLN A 91 12.97 18.12 5.29
C GLN A 91 11.55 17.69 4.89
N SER A 92 11.36 16.43 4.49
CA SER A 92 10.05 15.89 4.12
C SER A 92 9.65 14.79 5.11
N GLU A 93 8.43 14.85 5.64
CA GLU A 93 7.93 13.85 6.60
C GLU A 93 7.11 12.74 5.94
N GLY A 94 6.81 12.87 4.63
CA GLY A 94 5.95 11.94 3.91
C GLY A 94 4.50 11.94 4.40
N VAL A 95 3.77 10.87 4.12
CA VAL A 95 2.42 10.61 4.63
C VAL A 95 2.40 9.26 5.33
N THR A 96 1.77 9.21 6.50
CA THR A 96 1.72 8.01 7.34
C THR A 96 0.28 7.58 7.54
N PHE A 97 0.02 6.28 7.37
CA PHE A 97 -1.27 5.68 7.64
C PHE A 97 -1.09 4.23 8.09
N GLU A 98 -2.06 3.73 8.85
CA GLU A 98 -2.15 2.31 9.21
C GLU A 98 -2.88 1.55 8.10
N MET A 99 -2.51 0.30 7.87
CA MET A 99 -3.33 -0.71 7.18
C MET A 99 -3.52 -1.91 8.10
N LYS A 100 -4.70 -2.51 8.03
CA LYS A 100 -5.01 -3.77 8.71
C LYS A 100 -5.64 -4.77 7.76
N ALA A 101 -5.72 -6.03 8.17
CA ALA A 101 -6.41 -7.07 7.43
C ALA A 101 -7.79 -6.61 6.94
N GLY A 102 -8.05 -6.72 5.64
CA GLY A 102 -9.25 -6.23 4.96
C GLY A 102 -9.03 -4.97 4.11
N ASP A 103 -7.98 -4.20 4.40
CA ASP A 103 -7.68 -2.95 3.70
C ASP A 103 -6.87 -3.17 2.41
N ILE A 104 -7.00 -2.23 1.47
CA ILE A 104 -6.17 -2.14 0.26
C ILE A 104 -5.54 -0.75 0.17
N ALA A 105 -4.24 -0.67 -0.14
CA ALA A 105 -3.60 0.57 -0.60
C ALA A 105 -3.19 0.46 -2.07
N VAL A 106 -3.51 1.48 -2.87
CA VAL A 106 -3.10 1.59 -4.28
C VAL A 106 -2.21 2.80 -4.44
N HIS A 107 -1.05 2.61 -5.05
CA HIS A 107 -0.11 3.68 -5.35
C HIS A 107 0.53 3.51 -6.72
N ALA A 108 0.77 4.66 -7.35
CA ALA A 108 1.40 4.69 -8.66
C ALA A 108 2.91 4.47 -8.57
N ALA A 109 3.50 4.14 -9.72
CA ALA A 109 4.94 3.99 -9.89
C ALA A 109 5.66 5.27 -9.43
N GLY A 110 6.79 5.09 -8.76
CA GLY A 110 7.64 6.15 -8.24
C GLY A 110 7.28 6.65 -6.84
N VAL A 111 6.15 6.24 -6.25
CA VAL A 111 5.84 6.60 -4.86
C VAL A 111 6.74 5.80 -3.92
N ALA A 112 7.60 6.49 -3.18
CA ALA A 112 8.47 5.85 -2.19
C ALA A 112 7.67 5.41 -0.96
N HIS A 113 7.97 4.23 -0.42
CA HIS A 113 7.26 3.71 0.74
C HIS A 113 8.07 2.66 1.51
N ARG A 114 7.64 2.40 2.74
CA ARG A 114 8.08 1.28 3.59
C ARG A 114 7.08 0.98 4.71
N ASN A 115 7.22 -0.17 5.34
CA ASN A 115 6.62 -0.44 6.65
C ASN A 115 7.47 0.21 7.75
N MET A 116 6.83 0.89 8.70
CA MET A 116 7.49 1.41 9.89
C MET A 116 7.47 0.40 11.03
N GLU A 117 6.29 -0.14 11.30
CA GLU A 117 6.02 -1.09 12.37
C GLU A 117 4.86 -1.98 11.91
N SER A 118 4.94 -3.27 12.21
CA SER A 118 3.91 -4.24 11.84
C SER A 118 3.71 -5.25 12.96
N SER A 119 2.52 -5.83 13.04
CA SER A 119 2.30 -7.01 13.88
C SER A 119 3.13 -8.20 13.39
N GLU A 120 3.41 -9.15 14.28
CA GLU A 120 4.25 -10.33 13.98
C GLU A 120 3.68 -11.18 12.82
N ASP A 121 2.35 -11.20 12.68
CA ASP A 121 1.62 -11.96 11.67
C ASP A 121 1.27 -11.15 10.42
N TYR A 122 1.75 -9.91 10.27
CA TYR A 122 1.42 -9.05 9.14
C TYR A 122 1.79 -9.71 7.81
N GLU A 123 0.80 -9.79 6.92
CA GLU A 123 0.91 -10.42 5.61
C GLU A 123 0.03 -9.66 4.62
N TYR A 124 0.57 -9.37 3.44
CA TYR A 124 -0.17 -8.76 2.34
C TYR A 124 0.17 -9.41 1.00
N VAL A 125 -0.73 -9.25 0.04
CA VAL A 125 -0.59 -9.69 -1.35
C VAL A 125 -0.27 -8.50 -2.23
#